data_AF-T1CBF7-F1
#
_entry.id   AF-T1CBF7-F1
#
_cell.length_a   1.000
_cell.length_b   1.000
_cell.length_c   1.000
_cell.angle_alpha   90.00
_cell.angle_beta   90.00
_cell.angle_gamma   90.00
#
_symmetry.space_group_name_H-M   'P 1'
#
loop_
_entity.id
_entity.type
_entity.pdbx_description
1 polymer ?
#
loop_
_entity_poly.entity_id
_entity_poly.type
_entity_poly.pdbx_seq_one_letter_code
_entity_poly.pdbx_strand_id
1 'polypeptide(L)'
;MEKQGYHFVGQHSAVKICEYTANGLRGETLCYKYTFYGIRSWQCIQGTPAIGCDIGCRFCWRLIPEEEGFKWNELNALSQWDDPEMIVEGMVKEQRRIVSGFKSIADNELKLRRWKEANEPKHVAISLTGEPT
;
A
#
# COMPACT_ATOMS: atom_id res chain seq x y z
N MET A 1 12.15 3.76 4.30
CA MET A 1 10.67 3.94 4.26
C MET A 1 9.93 2.96 5.20
N GLU A 2 10.56 1.89 5.69
CA GLU A 2 9.93 0.94 6.64
C GLU A 2 9.37 1.59 7.91
N LYS A 3 10.08 2.57 8.49
CA LYS A 3 9.59 3.35 9.64
C LYS A 3 8.26 4.07 9.37
N GLN A 4 7.93 4.33 8.11
CA GLN A 4 6.67 4.94 7.68
C GLN A 4 5.57 3.90 7.36
N GLY A 5 5.81 2.62 7.69
CA GLY A 5 4.88 1.51 7.48
C GLY A 5 4.87 0.93 6.06
N TYR A 6 5.91 1.17 5.27
CA TYR A 6 6.07 0.54 3.96
C TYR A 6 6.60 -0.89 4.11
N HIS A 7 5.98 -1.82 3.39
CA HIS A 7 6.39 -3.21 3.25
C HIS A 7 6.90 -3.41 1.82
N PHE A 8 8.20 -3.64 1.68
CA PHE A 8 8.81 -3.84 0.38
C PHE A 8 8.44 -5.21 -0.20
N VAL A 9 8.22 -5.23 -1.51
CA VAL A 9 7.98 -6.42 -2.32
C VAL A 9 9.04 -6.42 -3.41
N GLY A 10 9.90 -7.43 -3.42
CA GLY A 10 11.07 -7.44 -4.30
C GLY A 10 12.01 -6.27 -4.01
N GLN A 11 12.57 -5.69 -5.07
CA GLN A 11 13.58 -4.64 -5.02
C GLN A 11 12.99 -3.23 -5.13
N HIS A 12 11.85 -3.09 -5.81
CA HIS A 12 11.33 -1.78 -6.21
C HIS A 12 9.84 -1.56 -5.97
N SER A 13 9.13 -2.59 -5.53
CA SER A 13 7.70 -2.50 -5.23
C SER A 13 7.47 -2.36 -3.73
N ALA A 14 6.33 -1.80 -3.35
CA ALA A 14 5.92 -1.74 -1.96
C ALA A 14 4.41 -1.74 -1.77
N VAL A 15 3.98 -2.22 -0.61
CA VAL A 15 2.61 -2.14 -0.10
C VAL A 15 2.62 -1.37 1.22
N LYS A 16 1.54 -0.66 1.50
CA LYS A 16 1.30 -0.04 2.79
C LYS A 16 -0.18 -0.12 3.12
N ILE A 17 -0.50 -0.28 4.40
CA ILE A 17 -1.91 -0.23 4.83
C ILE A 17 -2.46 1.18 4.61
N CYS A 18 -3.55 1.27 3.85
CA CYS A 18 -4.29 2.52 3.72
C CYS A 18 -4.98 2.84 5.05
N GLU A 19 -5.01 4.13 5.42
CA GLU A 19 -5.70 4.61 6.61
C GLU A 19 -7.16 4.14 6.67
N TYR A 20 -7.89 4.23 5.56
CA TYR A 20 -9.28 3.79 5.48
C TYR A 20 -9.46 2.26 5.47
N THR A 21 -8.40 1.49 5.15
CA THR A 21 -8.41 0.04 5.32
C THR A 21 -8.32 -0.29 6.80
N ALA A 22 -7.42 0.36 7.54
CA ALA A 22 -7.28 0.21 8.98
C ALA A 22 -8.56 0.64 9.73
N ASN A 23 -9.15 1.79 9.37
CA ASN A 23 -10.39 2.28 9.96
C ASN A 23 -11.57 1.36 9.63
N GLY A 24 -11.64 0.86 8.39
CA GLY A 24 -12.58 -0.19 8.01
C GLY A 24 -12.48 -1.43 8.91
N LEU A 25 -11.27 -1.91 9.19
CA LEU A 25 -11.02 -3.05 10.08
C LEU A 25 -11.36 -2.77 11.55
N ARG A 26 -11.17 -1.53 12.02
CA ARG A 26 -11.58 -1.08 13.37
C ARG A 26 -13.07 -0.85 13.52
N GLY A 27 -13.85 -0.92 12.44
CA GLY A 27 -15.30 -0.64 12.49
C GLY A 27 -15.63 0.86 12.41
N GLU A 28 -14.67 1.69 12.01
CA GLU A 28 -14.76 3.15 11.96
C GLU A 28 -15.15 3.65 10.56
N THR A 29 -14.79 4.91 10.27
CA THR A 29 -15.08 5.64 9.03
C THR A 29 -14.61 4.89 7.78
N LEU A 30 -15.49 4.82 6.78
CA LEU A 30 -15.21 4.22 5.49
C LEU A 30 -14.63 5.21 4.50
N CYS A 31 -13.84 4.72 3.54
CA CYS A 31 -13.29 5.52 2.45
C CYS A 31 -14.41 6.13 1.59
N TYR A 32 -14.20 7.33 1.06
CA TYR A 32 -15.13 7.93 0.09
C TYR A 32 -15.40 7.03 -1.13
N LYS A 33 -14.43 6.18 -1.52
CA LYS A 33 -14.58 5.21 -2.61
C LYS A 33 -15.67 4.17 -2.34
N TYR A 34 -15.98 3.92 -1.07
CA TYR A 34 -17.12 3.09 -0.68
C TYR A 34 -18.44 3.74 -1.11
N THR A 35 -18.60 5.03 -0.83
CA THR A 35 -19.81 5.78 -1.17
C THR A 35 -19.96 5.98 -2.67
N PHE A 36 -18.89 6.34 -3.38
CA PHE A 36 -18.97 6.66 -4.80
C PHE A 36 -18.96 5.44 -5.72
N TYR A 37 -18.24 4.38 -5.34
CA TYR A 37 -17.97 3.24 -6.23
C TYR A 37 -18.31 1.88 -5.61
N GLY A 38 -18.80 1.84 -4.37
CA GLY A 38 -19.05 0.58 -3.66
C GLY A 38 -17.76 -0.17 -3.24
N ILE A 39 -16.58 0.45 -3.37
CA ILE A 39 -15.30 -0.18 -3.06
C ILE A 39 -15.13 -0.29 -1.56
N ARG A 40 -14.97 -1.52 -1.08
CA ARG A 40 -14.68 -1.82 0.33
C ARG A 40 -13.20 -1.62 0.60
N SER A 41 -12.84 -0.54 1.29
CA SER A 41 -11.43 -0.22 1.57
C SER A 41 -10.69 -1.33 2.32
N TRP A 42 -11.37 -2.09 3.19
CA TRP A 42 -10.76 -3.23 3.88
C TRP A 42 -10.36 -4.38 2.93
N GLN A 43 -10.87 -4.42 1.70
CA GLN A 43 -10.47 -5.36 0.65
C GLN A 43 -9.57 -4.72 -0.43
N CYS A 44 -9.04 -3.53 -0.18
CA CYS A 44 -8.14 -2.82 -1.10
C CYS A 44 -6.69 -2.99 -0.68
N ILE A 45 -5.82 -3.34 -1.63
CA ILE A 45 -4.36 -3.26 -1.49
C ILE A 45 -3.93 -1.88 -1.98
N GLN A 46 -3.24 -1.11 -1.15
CA GLN A 46 -2.55 0.10 -1.61
C GLN A 46 -1.07 -0.23 -1.82
N GLY A 47 -0.63 -0.17 -3.08
CA GLY A 47 0.72 -0.53 -3.45
C GLY A 47 1.28 0.34 -4.57
N THR A 48 2.56 0.13 -4.86
CA THR A 48 3.24 0.65 -6.04
C THR A 48 4.21 -0.39 -6.57
N PRO A 49 4.29 -0.60 -7.89
CA PRO A 49 5.33 -1.39 -8.52
C PRO A 49 6.63 -0.59 -8.70
N ALA A 50 6.62 0.73 -8.52
CA ALA A 50 7.79 1.58 -8.73
C ALA A 50 7.81 2.71 -7.70
N ILE A 51 8.80 2.70 -6.81
CA ILE A 51 8.90 3.71 -5.74
C ILE A 51 9.52 5.03 -6.24
N GLY A 52 10.37 4.96 -7.27
CA GLY A 52 11.02 6.12 -7.87
C GLY A 52 10.05 6.98 -8.67
N CYS A 53 10.33 8.28 -8.74
CA CYS A 53 9.58 9.24 -9.55
C CYS A 53 10.53 10.26 -10.20
N ASP A 54 10.23 10.65 -11.44
CA ASP A 54 10.94 11.68 -12.20
C ASP A 54 10.48 13.12 -11.87
N ILE A 55 9.43 13.26 -11.05
CA ILE A 55 8.83 14.55 -10.69
C ILE A 55 9.03 14.88 -9.20
N GLY A 56 9.57 16.07 -8.93
CA GLY A 56 9.75 16.65 -7.58
C GLY A 56 8.59 17.56 -7.14
N CYS A 57 7.38 17.00 -7.01
CA CYS A 57 6.22 17.79 -6.57
C CYS A 57 6.34 18.24 -5.10
N ARG A 58 6.08 19.53 -4.84
CA ARG A 58 6.10 20.13 -3.47
C ARG A 58 5.17 19.47 -2.45
N PHE A 59 4.14 18.78 -2.92
CA PHE A 59 3.13 18.14 -2.09
C PHE A 59 3.27 16.62 -2.05
N CYS A 60 4.27 16.03 -2.73
CA CYS A 60 4.49 14.59 -2.66
C CYS A 60 5.07 14.24 -1.29
N TRP A 61 4.37 13.39 -0.54
CA TRP A 61 4.75 12.98 0.81
C TRP A 61 5.83 11.88 0.77
N ARG A 62 6.96 12.21 0.15
CA ARG A 62 8.14 11.36 0.00
C ARG A 62 9.39 12.18 0.33
N LEU A 63 10.44 11.51 0.76
CA LEU A 63 11.75 12.15 0.88
C LEU A 63 12.28 12.39 -0.53
N ILE A 64 12.37 13.66 -0.92
CA ILE A 64 13.00 14.05 -2.18
C ILE A 64 14.50 14.22 -1.88
N PRO A 65 15.39 13.43 -2.51
CA PRO A 65 16.83 13.45 -2.20
C PRO A 65 17.43 14.86 -2.22
N GLU A 66 17.00 15.70 -3.15
CA GLU A 66 17.47 17.08 -3.30
C GLU A 66 17.11 17.96 -2.09
N GLU A 67 15.99 17.69 -1.40
CA GLU A 67 15.61 18.42 -0.18
C GLU A 67 16.55 18.11 0.99
N GLU A 68 17.13 16.91 1.01
CA GLU A 68 18.10 16.45 2.00
C GLU A 68 19.56 16.68 1.55
N GLY A 69 19.78 17.37 0.43
CA GLY A 69 21.10 17.70 -0.11
C GLY A 69 21.81 16.56 -0.85
N PHE A 70 21.11 15.46 -1.14
CA PHE A 70 21.64 14.34 -1.91
C PHE A 70 21.27 14.48 -3.40
N LYS A 71 22.27 14.40 -4.30
CA LYS A 71 22.01 14.22 -5.73
C LYS A 71 21.85 12.74 -6.02
N TRP A 72 20.61 12.26 -6.06
CA TRP A 72 20.28 10.86 -6.30
C TRP A 72 19.30 10.75 -7.45
N ASN A 73 19.61 9.93 -8.46
CA ASN A 73 18.66 9.64 -9.52
C ASN A 73 17.82 8.41 -9.13
N GLU A 74 16.56 8.65 -8.74
CA GLU A 74 15.61 7.60 -8.38
C GLU A 74 15.32 6.62 -9.52
N LEU A 75 15.43 7.07 -10.77
CA LEU A 75 15.17 6.25 -11.97
C LEU A 75 16.31 5.28 -12.28
N ASN A 76 17.53 5.56 -11.80
CA ASN A 76 18.71 4.72 -12.02
C ASN A 76 18.99 3.76 -10.86
N ALA A 77 18.08 3.66 -9.89
CA ALA A 77 18.30 2.85 -8.70
C ALA A 77 18.22 1.33 -8.96
N LEU A 78 17.69 0.91 -10.11
CA LEU A 78 17.41 -0.49 -10.42
C LEU A 78 18.25 -0.97 -11.60
N SER A 79 18.95 -2.08 -11.41
CA SER A 79 19.65 -2.80 -12.47
C SER A 79 18.72 -3.75 -13.25
N GLN A 80 17.65 -4.23 -12.60
CA GLN A 80 16.70 -5.17 -13.17
C GLN A 80 15.31 -4.96 -12.55
N TRP A 81 14.29 -5.11 -13.39
CA TRP A 81 12.89 -5.15 -12.97
C TRP A 81 12.49 -6.57 -12.55
N ASP A 82 11.81 -6.66 -11.42
CA ASP A 82 11.24 -7.88 -10.90
C ASP A 82 10.07 -8.35 -11.77
N ASP A 83 9.83 -9.66 -11.75
CA ASP A 83 8.75 -10.28 -12.52
C ASP A 83 7.35 -9.82 -12.03
N PRO A 84 6.41 -9.45 -12.93
CA PRO A 84 5.09 -8.99 -12.54
C PRO A 84 4.27 -9.97 -11.69
N GLU A 85 4.39 -11.28 -11.94
CA GLU A 85 3.67 -12.29 -11.15
C GLU A 85 4.21 -12.33 -9.72
N MET A 86 5.54 -12.30 -9.57
CA MET A 86 6.19 -12.20 -8.26
C MET A 86 5.75 -10.94 -7.49
N ILE A 87 5.64 -9.79 -8.17
CA ILE A 87 5.17 -8.55 -7.56
C ILE A 87 3.73 -8.70 -7.07
N VAL A 88 2.82 -9.19 -7.91
CA VAL A 88 1.40 -9.36 -7.55
C VAL A 88 1.24 -10.31 -6.36
N GLU A 89 1.89 -11.48 -6.41
CA GLU A 89 1.86 -12.45 -5.32
C GLU A 89 2.44 -11.88 -4.02
N GLY A 90 3.57 -11.17 -4.13
CA GLY A 90 4.22 -10.49 -3.02
C GLY A 90 3.34 -9.41 -2.40
N MET A 91 2.62 -8.62 -3.20
CA MET A 91 1.69 -7.61 -2.70
C MET A 91 0.54 -8.23 -1.92
N VAL A 92 -0.05 -9.33 -2.43
CA VAL A 92 -1.13 -10.05 -1.73
C VAL A 92 -0.61 -10.67 -0.43
N LYS A 93 0.59 -11.24 -0.45
CA LYS A 93 1.23 -11.84 0.73
C LYS A 93 1.51 -10.81 1.81
N GLU A 94 2.11 -9.68 1.46
CA GLU A 94 2.38 -8.61 2.43
C GLU A 94 1.09 -7.97 2.93
N GLN A 95 0.07 -7.78 2.09
CA GLN A 95 -1.24 -7.33 2.56
C GLN A 95 -1.82 -8.27 3.64
N ARG A 96 -1.82 -9.58 3.40
CA ARG A 96 -2.29 -10.58 4.39
C ARG A 96 -1.48 -10.53 5.67
N ARG A 97 -0.16 -10.37 5.56
CA ARG A 97 0.74 -10.21 6.71
C ARG A 97 0.38 -8.97 7.52
N ILE A 98 0.13 -7.83 6.89
CA ILE A 98 -0.27 -6.59 7.58
C ILE A 98 -1.64 -6.76 8.25
N VAL A 99 -2.63 -7.30 7.51
CA VAL A 99 -4.00 -7.54 8.02
C VAL A 99 -4.02 -8.54 9.18
N SER A 100 -3.05 -9.47 9.25
CA SER A 100 -2.95 -10.42 10.37
C SER A 100 -2.83 -9.72 11.74
N GLY A 101 -2.20 -8.54 11.79
CA GLY A 101 -2.07 -7.73 13.00
C GLY A 101 -3.40 -7.17 13.54
N PHE A 102 -4.45 -7.13 12.71
CA PHE A 102 -5.78 -6.65 13.09
C PHE A 102 -6.68 -7.76 13.66
N LYS A 103 -6.23 -9.02 13.73
CA LYS A 103 -7.05 -10.13 14.22
C LYS A 103 -7.42 -9.96 15.69
N SER A 104 -6.50 -9.44 16.52
CA SER A 104 -6.70 -9.27 17.96
C SER A 104 -7.81 -8.27 18.30
N ILE A 105 -8.05 -7.29 17.43
CA ILE A 105 -9.06 -6.24 17.63
C ILE A 105 -10.41 -6.59 16.99
N ALA A 106 -10.54 -7.76 16.36
CA ALA A 106 -11.77 -8.26 15.75
C ALA A 106 -12.72 -8.86 16.80
N ASP A 107 -13.12 -8.03 17.77
CA ASP A 107 -13.87 -8.39 18.98
C ASP A 107 -15.39 -8.58 18.78
N ASN A 108 -15.92 -8.28 17.60
CA ASN A 108 -17.34 -8.40 17.28
C ASN A 108 -17.56 -8.95 15.86
N GLU A 109 -18.79 -9.35 15.57
CA GLU A 109 -19.16 -9.99 14.30
C GLU A 109 -18.82 -9.13 13.07
N LEU A 110 -19.08 -7.82 13.13
CA LEU A 110 -18.79 -6.90 12.03
C LEU A 110 -17.29 -6.85 11.74
N LYS A 111 -16.46 -6.63 12.77
CA LYS A 111 -14.99 -6.57 12.63
C LYS A 111 -14.43 -7.91 12.19
N LEU A 112 -14.94 -9.02 12.73
CA LEU A 112 -14.54 -10.36 12.33
C LEU A 112 -14.85 -10.65 10.86
N ARG A 113 -16.03 -10.26 10.38
CA ARG A 113 -16.40 -10.37 8.96
C ARG A 113 -15.46 -9.55 8.08
N ARG A 114 -15.22 -8.27 8.43
CA ARG A 114 -14.31 -7.40 7.66
C ARG A 114 -12.88 -7.92 7.65
N TRP A 115 -12.39 -8.46 8.77
CA TRP A 115 -11.07 -9.08 8.86
C TRP A 115 -10.95 -10.31 7.95
N LYS A 116 -11.98 -11.18 7.92
CA LYS A 116 -12.02 -12.31 6.97
C LYS A 116 -12.00 -11.82 5.53
N GLU A 117 -12.85 -10.86 5.18
CA GLU A 117 -12.91 -10.26 3.84
C GLU A 117 -11.58 -9.58 3.45
N ALA A 118 -10.86 -8.98 4.40
CA ALA A 118 -9.58 -8.32 4.15
C ALA A 118 -8.43 -9.29 3.81
N ASN A 119 -8.54 -10.56 4.21
CA ASN A 119 -7.61 -11.61 3.78
C ASN A 119 -7.84 -12.08 2.33
N GLU A 120 -8.97 -11.67 1.74
CA GLU A 120 -9.37 -11.89 0.34
C GLU A 120 -9.55 -10.54 -0.37
N PRO A 121 -8.44 -9.82 -0.65
CA PRO A 121 -8.50 -8.53 -1.32
C PRO A 121 -9.11 -8.65 -2.72
N LYS A 122 -9.89 -7.64 -3.11
CA LYS A 122 -10.61 -7.57 -4.40
C LYS A 122 -10.19 -6.40 -5.29
N HIS A 123 -9.49 -5.42 -4.70
CA HIS A 123 -9.12 -4.20 -5.38
C HIS A 123 -7.64 -3.91 -5.13
N VAL A 124 -6.98 -3.34 -6.13
CA VAL A 124 -5.60 -2.87 -6.01
C VAL A 124 -5.57 -1.41 -6.44
N ALA A 125 -5.05 -0.55 -5.57
CA ALA A 125 -4.77 0.84 -5.83
C ALA A 125 -3.26 1.00 -6.05
N ILE A 126 -2.87 1.05 -7.33
CA ILE A 126 -1.50 1.36 -7.76
C ILE A 126 -1.31 2.87 -7.65
N SER A 127 -1.12 3.35 -6.41
CA SER A 127 -1.15 4.78 -6.10
C SER A 127 -0.52 5.07 -4.73
N LEU A 128 0.48 4.28 -4.31
CA LEU A 128 1.13 4.46 -3.02
C LEU A 128 2.14 5.62 -3.04
N THR A 129 3.15 5.51 -3.91
CA THR A 129 4.24 6.48 -4.09
C THR A 129 4.93 6.16 -5.42
N GLY A 130 5.77 7.08 -5.90
CA GLY A 130 6.49 6.92 -7.15
C GLY A 130 5.63 7.20 -8.37
N GLU A 131 6.20 6.99 -9.55
CA GLU A 131 5.50 6.98 -10.83
C GLU A 131 5.37 5.51 -11.30
N PRO A 132 4.15 4.93 -11.37
CA PRO A 132 3.99 3.51 -11.70
C PRO A 132 4.27 3.11 -13.15
N THR A 133 4.42 4.06 -14.08
CA THR A 133 4.61 3.81 -15.53
C THR A 133 6.05 3.62 -15.95
#